data_AF-A0A850MDP3-F1
#
_entry.id   AF-A0A850MDP3-F1
#
_cell.length_a   1.000
_cell.length_b   1.000
_cell.length_c   1.000
_cell.angle_alpha   90.00
_cell.angle_beta   90.00
_cell.angle_gamma   90.00
#
_symmetry.space_group_name_H-M   'P 1'
#
loop_
_entity.id
_entity.type
_entity.pdbx_description
1 polymer ?
#
loop_
_entity_poly.entity_id
_entity_poly.type
_entity_poly.pdbx_seq_one_letter_code
_entity_poly.pdbx_strand_id
1 'polypeptide(L)'
;MKAFEIKGKPSFKPGDKTGYFLWKDQDGFHLVWTTTGDLHGFKGKITGNKPLVLKKVLKLETNDQILQPDPNKITWITRTGSDTDGMIFDAEEDFTLDLGIDSVQAGPNIIFCGRSSQRPRKNPFTINLK
;
A
#
# COMPACT_ATOMS: atom_id res chain seq x y z
N MET A 1 7.97 -13.93 -19.82
CA MET A 1 7.28 -13.72 -18.52
C MET A 1 6.47 -12.43 -18.60
N LYS A 2 5.20 -12.43 -18.17
CA LYS A 2 4.36 -11.21 -18.19
C LYS A 2 4.87 -10.24 -17.12
N ALA A 3 5.01 -8.96 -17.45
CA ALA A 3 5.47 -7.95 -16.50
C ALA A 3 4.43 -7.75 -15.37
N PHE A 4 4.89 -7.44 -14.17
CA PHE A 4 4.03 -7.06 -13.04
C PHE A 4 3.37 -5.72 -13.36
N GLU A 5 2.06 -5.70 -13.55
CA GLU A 5 1.34 -4.53 -14.05
C GLU A 5 0.74 -3.75 -12.89
N ILE A 6 1.33 -2.59 -12.57
CA ILE A 6 0.88 -1.74 -11.46
C ILE A 6 -0.14 -0.67 -11.88
N LYS A 7 -0.40 -0.52 -13.18
CA LYS A 7 -1.23 0.56 -13.72
C LYS A 7 -2.72 0.35 -13.41
N GLY A 8 -3.36 1.42 -12.95
CA GLY A 8 -4.80 1.52 -12.73
C GLY A 8 -5.30 0.85 -11.45
N LYS A 9 -6.39 1.39 -10.89
CA LYS A 9 -6.98 0.92 -9.64
C LYS A 9 -7.52 -0.52 -9.74
N PRO A 10 -7.23 -1.41 -8.77
CA PRO A 10 -7.90 -2.71 -8.64
C PRO A 10 -9.41 -2.52 -8.45
N SER A 11 -10.22 -3.44 -8.94
CA SER A 11 -11.66 -3.42 -8.68
C SER A 11 -11.95 -3.89 -7.25
N PHE A 12 -12.31 -2.97 -6.35
CA PHE A 12 -12.79 -3.25 -4.99
C PHE A 12 -13.68 -2.11 -4.48
N LYS A 13 -14.51 -2.39 -3.48
CA LYS A 13 -15.17 -1.37 -2.66
C LYS A 13 -14.60 -1.40 -1.23
N PRO A 14 -14.56 -0.27 -0.51
CA PRO A 14 -14.27 -0.26 0.92
C PRO A 14 -15.10 -1.32 1.65
N GLY A 15 -14.45 -2.08 2.53
CA GLY A 15 -15.12 -3.09 3.34
C GLY A 15 -15.40 -4.44 2.67
N ASP A 16 -15.20 -4.58 1.35
CA ASP A 16 -15.51 -5.84 0.62
C ASP A 16 -14.40 -6.91 0.76
N LYS A 17 -13.18 -6.49 1.09
CA LYS A 17 -12.02 -7.39 1.26
C LYS A 17 -11.07 -6.82 2.30
N THR A 18 -10.44 -7.69 3.09
CA THR A 18 -9.27 -7.33 3.91
C THR A 18 -7.99 -7.40 3.11
N GLY A 19 -7.21 -6.32 3.10
CA GLY A 19 -5.90 -6.31 2.47
C GLY A 19 -5.40 -4.95 2.01
N TYR A 20 -4.29 -5.01 1.28
CA TYR A 20 -3.65 -3.85 0.64
C TYR A 20 -3.96 -3.81 -0.86
N PHE A 21 -4.12 -2.60 -1.37
CA PHE A 21 -4.41 -2.27 -2.76
C PHE A 21 -3.38 -1.26 -3.22
N LEU A 22 -2.53 -1.67 -4.17
CA LEU A 22 -1.46 -0.83 -4.70
C LEU A 22 -1.69 -0.59 -6.20
N TRP A 23 -1.69 0.66 -6.63
CA TRP A 23 -1.70 0.98 -8.06
C TRP A 23 -1.02 2.29 -8.37
N LYS A 24 -0.75 2.51 -9.66
CA LYS A 24 -0.28 3.77 -10.20
C LYS A 24 -1.29 4.34 -11.19
N ASP A 25 -1.55 5.64 -11.08
CA ASP A 25 -2.23 6.42 -12.11
C ASP A 25 -1.51 7.78 -12.29
N GLN A 26 -2.25 8.80 -12.74
CA GLN A 26 -1.71 10.15 -12.98
C GLN A 26 -1.39 10.90 -11.68
N ASP A 27 -2.01 10.54 -10.56
CA ASP A 27 -1.83 11.23 -9.28
C ASP A 27 -0.61 10.70 -8.51
N GLY A 28 -0.12 9.51 -8.85
CA GLY A 28 1.03 8.85 -8.24
C GLY A 28 0.78 7.37 -8.00
N PHE A 29 1.56 6.80 -7.07
CA PHE A 29 1.27 5.50 -6.49
C PHE A 29 0.28 5.65 -5.34
N HIS A 30 -0.79 4.89 -5.38
CA HIS A 30 -1.77 4.78 -4.31
C HIS A 30 -1.52 3.48 -3.58
N LEU A 31 -1.31 3.56 -2.27
CA LEU A 31 -1.35 2.42 -1.36
C LEU A 31 -2.53 2.61 -0.42
N VAL A 32 -3.56 1.80 -0.62
CA VAL A 32 -4.82 1.86 0.14
C VAL A 32 -5.03 0.53 0.85
N TRP A 33 -5.64 0.55 2.02
CA TRP A 33 -6.04 -0.64 2.73
C TRP A 33 -7.45 -0.49 3.31
N THR A 34 -8.10 -1.62 3.52
CA THR A 34 -9.46 -1.71 4.06
C THR A 34 -9.67 -3.12 4.62
N THR A 35 -10.74 -3.32 5.39
CA THR A 35 -11.08 -4.62 5.96
C THR A 35 -12.57 -4.94 5.92
N THR A 36 -12.87 -6.23 5.73
CA THR A 36 -14.21 -6.78 5.96
C THR A 36 -14.43 -6.97 7.45
N GLY A 37 -15.47 -6.36 8.00
CA GLY A 37 -15.92 -6.60 9.38
C GLY A 37 -15.08 -5.85 10.41
N ASP A 38 -14.27 -6.58 11.16
CA ASP A 38 -13.60 -6.08 12.37
C ASP A 38 -12.52 -5.03 12.10
N LEU A 39 -12.15 -4.28 13.13
CA LEU A 39 -11.05 -3.32 13.12
C LEU A 39 -9.71 -4.08 13.11
N HIS A 40 -8.87 -3.81 12.10
CA HIS A 40 -7.55 -4.43 12.00
C HIS A 40 -6.42 -3.41 12.09
N GLY A 41 -5.27 -3.83 12.63
CA GLY A 41 -4.07 -3.01 12.67
C GLY A 41 -3.26 -3.16 11.39
N PHE A 42 -3.06 -2.08 10.64
CA PHE A 42 -2.23 -2.05 9.44
C PHE A 42 -0.88 -1.40 9.77
N LYS A 43 0.22 -2.04 9.36
CA LYS A 43 1.56 -1.50 9.56
C LYS A 43 2.46 -1.81 8.37
N GLY A 44 3.45 -0.97 8.15
CA GLY A 44 4.45 -1.30 7.15
C GLY A 44 5.40 -0.17 6.82
N LYS A 45 6.18 -0.42 5.78
CA LYS A 45 7.14 0.55 5.25
C LYS A 45 7.26 0.45 3.73
N ILE A 46 7.56 1.60 3.13
CA ILE A 46 8.09 1.74 1.77
C ILE A 46 9.54 2.16 1.91
N THR A 47 10.43 1.53 1.15
CA THR A 47 11.85 1.92 1.05
C THR A 47 12.19 2.11 -0.42
N GLY A 48 12.51 3.35 -0.80
CA GLY A 48 12.90 3.73 -2.15
C GLY A 48 14.41 3.68 -2.35
N ASN A 49 14.84 3.30 -3.55
CA ASN A 49 16.25 3.43 -3.96
C ASN A 49 16.66 4.90 -4.14
N LYS A 50 15.68 5.78 -4.35
CA LYS A 50 15.78 7.24 -4.29
C LYS A 50 14.71 7.83 -3.34
N PRO A 51 14.80 9.13 -3.01
CA PRO A 51 13.77 9.79 -2.22
C PRO A 51 12.36 9.54 -2.76
N LEU A 52 11.46 9.24 -1.83
CA LEU A 52 10.02 9.14 -2.03
C LEU A 52 9.38 10.50 -1.72
N VAL A 53 8.22 10.78 -2.30
CA VAL A 53 7.45 11.98 -1.96
C VAL A 53 6.08 11.56 -1.47
N LEU A 54 5.82 11.67 -0.16
CA LEU A 54 4.47 11.50 0.39
C LEU A 54 3.61 12.71 0.00
N LYS A 55 2.66 12.53 -0.93
CA LYS A 55 1.83 13.63 -1.45
C LYS A 55 0.59 13.87 -0.64
N LYS A 56 -0.06 12.77 -0.24
CA LYS A 56 -1.37 12.82 0.39
C LYS A 56 -1.56 11.61 1.28
N VAL A 57 -2.18 11.87 2.42
CA VAL A 57 -2.73 10.83 3.28
C VAL A 57 -4.24 10.77 3.10
N LEU A 58 -4.81 9.57 3.10
CA LEU A 58 -6.23 9.29 2.95
C LEU A 58 -6.77 8.82 4.30
N LYS A 59 -7.76 9.55 4.83
CA LYS A 59 -8.57 9.25 6.03
C LYS A 59 -7.73 8.68 7.20
N LEU A 60 -7.22 9.56 8.06
CA LEU A 60 -6.63 9.14 9.33
C LEU A 60 -7.60 9.42 10.47
N GLU A 61 -7.83 8.42 11.29
CA GLU A 61 -8.29 8.59 12.66
C GLU A 61 -7.21 9.25 13.53
N THR A 62 -7.59 9.80 14.68
CA THR A 62 -6.70 10.58 15.57
C THR A 62 -5.43 9.84 16.02
N ASN A 63 -5.44 8.50 16.06
CA ASN A 63 -4.30 7.70 16.52
C ASN A 63 -3.49 7.06 15.38
N ASP A 64 -3.86 7.36 14.14
CA ASP A 64 -3.25 6.76 12.97
C ASP A 64 -2.06 7.59 12.50
N GLN A 65 -0.97 6.89 12.16
CA GLN A 65 0.28 7.52 11.78
C GLN A 65 0.73 7.04 10.41
N ILE A 66 0.96 7.99 9.51
CA ILE A 66 1.75 7.81 8.29
C ILE A 66 2.85 8.87 8.33
N LEU A 67 4.10 8.42 8.39
CA LEU A 67 5.27 9.25 8.61
C LEU A 67 6.29 9.03 7.49
N GLN A 68 7.04 10.07 7.17
CA GLN A 68 8.22 10.01 6.31
C GLN A 68 9.47 10.32 7.16
N PRO A 69 10.00 9.34 7.92
CA PRO A 69 11.11 9.58 8.85
C PRO A 69 12.43 9.98 8.18
N ASP A 70 12.61 9.63 6.90
CA ASP A 70 13.73 10.05 6.07
C ASP A 70 13.29 10.11 4.59
N PRO A 71 14.06 10.76 3.69
CA PRO A 71 13.64 10.95 2.31
C PRO A 71 13.31 9.64 1.57
N ASN A 72 13.97 8.53 1.90
CA ASN A 72 13.84 7.25 1.19
C ASN A 72 12.82 6.31 1.84
N LYS A 73 12.14 6.74 2.91
CA LYS A 73 11.32 5.84 3.72
C LYS A 73 10.00 6.47 4.12
N ILE A 74 8.91 5.74 3.87
CA ILE A 74 7.58 6.04 4.40
C ILE A 74 7.17 4.88 5.30
N THR A 75 6.62 5.15 6.48
CA THR A 75 6.16 4.15 7.45
C THR A 75 4.76 4.46 7.92
N TRP A 76 3.98 3.44 8.26
CA TRP A 76 2.66 3.65 8.84
C TRP A 76 2.33 2.63 9.94
N ILE A 77 1.47 3.08 10.85
CA ILE A 77 0.78 2.29 11.87
C ILE A 77 -0.62 2.89 11.98
N THR A 78 -1.62 2.15 11.53
CA THR A 78 -3.01 2.61 11.40
C THR A 78 -3.98 1.53 11.87
N ARG A 79 -5.24 1.91 12.13
CA ARG A 79 -6.32 0.99 12.51
C ARG A 79 -7.57 1.27 11.70
N THR A 80 -7.86 0.37 10.77
CA THR A 80 -8.92 0.55 9.79
C THR A 80 -10.03 -0.46 9.99
N GLY A 81 -11.28 0.01 9.95
CA GLY A 81 -12.49 -0.82 9.92
C GLY A 81 -13.02 -0.98 8.49
N SER A 82 -14.33 -0.88 8.30
CA SER A 82 -14.99 -1.10 7.01
C SER A 82 -14.81 0.01 5.96
N ASP A 83 -14.18 1.14 6.31
CA ASP A 83 -13.78 2.18 5.35
C ASP A 83 -12.36 1.90 4.79
N THR A 84 -11.78 2.87 4.09
CA THR A 84 -10.41 2.82 3.56
C THR A 84 -9.54 3.90 4.18
N ASP A 85 -8.31 3.53 4.52
CA ASP A 85 -7.23 4.51 4.70
C ASP A 85 -6.14 4.25 3.67
N GLY A 86 -5.19 5.16 3.58
CA GLY A 86 -4.11 4.99 2.62
C GLY A 86 -3.25 6.22 2.46
N MET A 87 -2.45 6.17 1.39
CA MET A 87 -1.59 7.25 0.99
C MET A 87 -1.42 7.30 -0.53
N ILE A 88 -1.07 8.47 -1.01
CA ILE A 88 -0.56 8.71 -2.36
C ILE A 88 0.88 9.20 -2.22
N PHE A 89 1.78 8.57 -2.97
CA PHE A 89 3.20 8.93 -3.00
C PHE A 89 3.76 8.87 -4.41
N ASP A 90 4.84 9.60 -4.66
CA ASP A 90 5.64 9.45 -5.87
C ASP A 90 6.95 8.71 -5.57
N ALA A 91 7.41 7.94 -6.56
CA ALA A 91 8.69 7.27 -6.59
C ALA A 91 9.25 7.37 -8.01
N GLU A 92 10.50 7.82 -8.13
CA GLU A 92 11.21 7.94 -9.43
C GLU A 92 11.94 6.66 -9.83
N GLU A 93 12.27 5.82 -8.84
CA GLU A 93 13.02 4.58 -9.00
C GLU A 93 12.30 3.44 -8.28
N ASP A 94 12.85 2.23 -8.43
CA ASP A 94 12.42 1.06 -7.70
C ASP A 94 12.25 1.31 -6.20
N PHE A 95 11.19 0.71 -5.66
CA PHE A 95 10.91 0.75 -4.23
C PHE A 95 10.38 -0.59 -3.74
N THR A 96 10.67 -0.88 -2.48
CA THR A 96 10.28 -2.11 -1.81
C THR A 96 9.19 -1.80 -0.78
N LEU A 97 8.15 -2.64 -0.74
CA LEU A 97 7.12 -2.60 0.27
C LEU A 97 7.26 -3.81 1.20
N ASP A 98 7.04 -3.56 2.49
CA ASP A 98 6.91 -4.56 3.54
C ASP A 98 5.62 -4.27 4.32
N LEU A 99 4.63 -5.14 4.12
CA LEU A 99 3.24 -4.90 4.52
C LEU A 99 2.81 -5.84 5.65
N GLY A 100 2.09 -5.35 6.66
CA GLY A 100 1.67 -6.13 7.81
C GLY A 100 0.23 -5.84 8.23
N ILE A 101 -0.45 -6.88 8.71
CA ILE A 101 -1.80 -6.81 9.30
C ILE A 101 -1.77 -7.60 10.61
N ASP A 102 -2.33 -7.05 11.68
CA ASP A 102 -2.43 -7.68 13.02
C ASP A 102 -1.12 -8.30 13.51
N SER A 103 -0.10 -7.46 13.62
CA SER A 103 1.25 -7.84 14.08
C SER A 103 2.03 -8.80 13.18
N VAL A 104 1.39 -9.49 12.24
CA VAL A 104 2.02 -10.42 11.29
C VAL A 104 2.25 -9.77 9.92
N GLN A 105 3.13 -10.37 9.12
CA GLN A 105 3.35 -9.94 7.75
C GLN A 105 2.15 -10.35 6.86
N ALA A 106 1.68 -9.44 6.01
CA ALA A 106 0.54 -9.69 5.15
C ALA A 106 0.88 -10.78 4.10
N GLY A 107 0.02 -11.78 3.97
CA GLY A 107 0.16 -12.81 2.94
C GLY A 107 0.03 -12.21 1.53
N PRO A 108 0.75 -12.74 0.51
CA PRO A 108 0.61 -12.25 -0.86
C PRO A 108 -0.82 -12.38 -1.45
N ASN A 109 -1.64 -13.26 -0.89
CA ASN A 109 -3.04 -13.47 -1.29
C ASN A 109 -3.98 -12.29 -0.96
N ILE A 110 -3.57 -11.40 -0.06
CA ILE A 110 -4.32 -10.22 0.39
C ILE A 110 -3.63 -8.90 -0.01
N ILE A 111 -2.76 -8.95 -1.02
CA ILE A 111 -2.11 -7.78 -1.62
C ILE A 111 -2.50 -7.76 -3.10
N PHE A 112 -3.20 -6.71 -3.51
CA PHE A 112 -3.80 -6.58 -4.84
C PHE A 112 -3.17 -5.40 -5.59
N CYS A 113 -2.56 -5.68 -6.73
CA CYS A 113 -1.76 -4.72 -7.48
C CYS A 113 -2.32 -4.47 -8.89
N GLY A 114 -2.47 -3.19 -9.22
CA GLY A 114 -2.92 -2.75 -10.54
C GLY A 114 -4.34 -3.16 -10.92
N ARG A 115 -4.79 -2.76 -12.11
CA ARG A 115 -6.16 -3.00 -12.59
C ARG A 115 -6.53 -4.48 -12.64
N SER A 116 -5.54 -5.34 -12.90
CA SER A 116 -5.74 -6.80 -12.97
C SER A 116 -5.67 -7.49 -11.60
N SER A 117 -5.56 -6.74 -10.49
CA SER A 117 -5.51 -7.26 -9.13
C SER A 117 -4.44 -8.36 -8.96
N GLN A 118 -3.27 -8.16 -9.57
CA GLN A 118 -2.16 -9.10 -9.48
C GLN A 118 -1.67 -9.21 -8.05
N ARG A 119 -1.16 -10.38 -7.68
CA ARG A 119 -0.57 -10.62 -6.37
C ARG A 119 0.95 -10.68 -6.50
N PRO A 120 1.71 -10.06 -5.58
CA PRO A 120 3.14 -10.29 -5.53
C PRO A 120 3.42 -11.77 -5.22
N ARG A 121 4.65 -12.24 -5.50
CA ARG A 121 5.04 -13.62 -5.18
C ARG A 121 5.36 -13.84 -3.70
N LYS A 122 5.75 -12.78 -3.01
CA LYS A 122 6.17 -12.75 -1.61
C LYS A 122 5.91 -11.37 -1.02
N ASN A 123 6.06 -11.26 0.29
CA ASN A 123 6.12 -10.00 1.03
C ASN A 123 7.35 -10.11 1.95
N PRO A 124 8.32 -9.18 1.90
CA PRO A 124 8.35 -7.95 1.12
C PRO A 124 8.54 -8.16 -0.39
N PHE A 125 8.17 -7.16 -1.20
CA PHE A 125 8.30 -7.18 -2.66
C PHE A 125 8.67 -5.81 -3.24
N THR A 126 9.28 -5.82 -4.42
CA THR A 126 9.78 -4.64 -5.12
C THR A 126 8.93 -4.33 -6.34
N ILE A 127 8.55 -3.06 -6.49
CA ILE A 127 8.03 -2.51 -7.74
C ILE A 127 9.22 -2.04 -8.56
N ASN A 128 9.36 -2.58 -9.77
CA ASN A 128 10.44 -2.21 -10.68
C ASN A 128 9.89 -1.15 -11.66
N LEU A 129 10.46 0.06 -11.63
CA LEU A 129 10.14 1.16 -12.53
C LEU A 129 11.16 1.11 -13.67
N LYS A 130 10.72 0.62 -14.82
CA LYS A 130 11.52 0.59 -16.04
C LYS A 130 11.52 1.93 -16.73
#